data_AF-A0A7R9UCD4-F1
#
_entry.id   AF-A0A7R9UCD4-F1
#
_cell.length_a   1.000
_cell.length_b   1.000
_cell.length_c   1.000
_cell.angle_alpha   90.00
_cell.angle_beta   90.00
_cell.angle_gamma   90.00
#
_symmetry.space_group_name_H-M   'P 1'
#
loop_
_entity.id
_entity.type
_entity.pdbx_description
1 polymer ?
#
loop_
_entity_poly.entity_id
_entity_poly.type
_entity_poly.pdbx_seq_one_letter_code
_entity_poly.pdbx_strand_id
1 'polypeptide(L)'
;PLASTAGRRDLPSERQETLGAQGKGGRPSDHRFGTREMPESSEISLDEGSRRASQAGGNLFDSGVAVLKHGRRGRPKKRTLFTFESTEGPAIAWRTSKLLRSGPRDASGRSIEVLPFKSIVDVVQGCQTNILKRSAAGKDDVCMSIVGVSRTLDVELPSKLDRDHLMQEAR
;
A
#
# COMPACT_ATOMS: atom_id res chain seq x y z
N PRO A 1 24.39 10.00 54.06
CA PRO A 1 24.00 8.55 54.11
C PRO A 1 23.93 7.98 52.67
N LEU A 2 24.99 7.35 52.12
CA LEU A 2 25.38 5.92 52.26
C LEU A 2 24.18 4.97 52.04
N ALA A 3 24.14 3.95 51.18
CA ALA A 3 25.06 3.23 50.27
C ALA A 3 24.17 2.46 49.24
N SER A 4 24.52 2.28 47.96
CA SER A 4 25.32 1.19 47.33
C SER A 4 24.74 -0.24 47.40
N THR A 5 24.46 -0.85 46.23
CA THR A 5 24.72 -2.26 45.77
C THR A 5 23.98 -2.48 44.43
N ALA A 6 24.61 -2.60 43.25
CA ALA A 6 25.50 -3.64 42.69
C ALA A 6 24.80 -4.98 42.37
N GLY A 7 24.87 -5.40 41.09
CA GLY A 7 24.40 -6.71 40.63
C GLY A 7 24.57 -6.97 39.13
N ARG A 8 25.83 -7.06 38.66
CA ARG A 8 26.22 -7.65 37.36
C ARG A 8 25.92 -9.15 37.33
N ARG A 9 25.57 -9.69 36.16
CA ARG A 9 25.98 -11.04 35.71
C ARG A 9 26.05 -11.09 34.19
N ASP A 10 27.27 -11.29 33.70
CA ASP A 10 27.68 -11.62 32.33
C ASP A 10 27.84 -13.15 32.17
N LEU A 11 27.97 -13.56 30.89
CA LEU A 11 28.61 -14.79 30.32
C LEU A 11 27.69 -16.01 29.99
N PRO A 12 28.14 -16.97 29.13
CA PRO A 12 28.67 -16.84 27.75
C PRO A 12 28.25 -18.04 26.82
N SER A 13 29.01 -18.22 25.72
CA SER A 13 29.22 -19.43 24.85
C SER A 13 28.30 -19.63 23.63
N GLU A 14 28.78 -19.48 22.40
CA GLU A 14 29.79 -20.24 21.61
C GLU A 14 29.34 -21.62 21.08
N ARG A 15 29.44 -21.73 19.73
CA ARG A 15 29.74 -22.88 18.87
C ARG A 15 28.70 -24.00 18.72
N GLN A 16 28.34 -24.27 17.45
CA GLN A 16 28.95 -25.40 16.73
C GLN A 16 28.70 -25.31 15.22
N GLU A 17 29.80 -25.28 14.48
CA GLU A 17 29.91 -25.78 13.11
C GLU A 17 29.78 -27.31 13.13
N THR A 18 29.08 -27.88 12.14
CA THR A 18 29.37 -29.24 11.68
C THR A 18 29.27 -29.33 10.16
N LEU A 19 30.42 -29.68 9.59
CA LEU A 19 30.71 -30.11 8.23
C LEU A 19 30.03 -31.46 7.88
N GLY A 20 29.90 -31.73 6.58
CA GLY A 20 29.71 -33.05 6.00
C GLY A 20 28.37 -33.17 5.24
N ALA A 21 28.28 -33.70 4.02
CA ALA A 21 29.18 -34.60 3.33
C ALA A 21 29.03 -34.51 1.80
N GLN A 22 30.12 -34.84 1.13
CA GLN A 22 30.22 -35.12 -0.30
C GLN A 22 29.39 -36.36 -0.67
N GLY A 23 28.78 -36.33 -1.86
CA GLY A 23 28.21 -37.50 -2.53
C GLY A 23 28.47 -37.41 -4.03
N LYS A 24 29.47 -38.18 -4.49
CA LYS A 24 29.86 -38.35 -5.90
C LYS A 24 28.84 -39.23 -6.66
N GLY A 25 28.75 -39.02 -7.97
CA GLY A 25 28.62 -40.11 -8.93
C GLY A 25 27.46 -40.02 -9.92
N GLY A 26 27.77 -40.14 -11.22
CA GLY A 26 26.79 -40.45 -12.25
C GLY A 26 27.08 -39.79 -13.59
N ARG A 27 27.64 -40.58 -14.52
CA ARG A 27 28.02 -40.22 -15.90
C ARG A 27 26.80 -40.01 -16.84
N PRO A 28 27.01 -39.45 -18.04
CA PRO A 28 25.96 -38.88 -18.87
C PRO A 28 25.28 -39.94 -19.75
N SER A 29 24.00 -39.70 -20.05
CA SER A 29 23.27 -40.46 -21.06
C SER A 29 22.79 -39.48 -22.14
N ASP A 30 23.36 -39.65 -23.32
CA ASP A 30 22.90 -39.08 -24.58
C ASP A 30 21.43 -39.44 -24.82
N HIS A 31 20.58 -38.43 -25.00
CA HIS A 31 19.38 -38.57 -25.83
C HIS A 31 19.27 -37.41 -26.80
N ARG A 32 19.50 -37.78 -28.06
CA ARG A 32 19.29 -37.00 -29.27
C ARG A 32 17.80 -36.81 -29.55
N PHE A 33 17.50 -35.61 -30.04
CA PHE A 33 16.43 -35.22 -30.96
C PHE A 33 14.97 -35.31 -30.51
N GLY A 34 14.42 -34.13 -30.30
CA GLY A 34 12.99 -33.84 -30.42
C GLY A 34 12.84 -32.33 -30.56
N THR A 35 12.87 -31.84 -31.80
CA THR A 35 12.41 -30.50 -32.15
C THR A 35 11.00 -30.31 -31.62
N ARG A 36 10.87 -29.55 -30.54
CA ARG A 36 9.59 -29.08 -30.04
C ARG A 36 9.65 -27.57 -30.09
N GLU A 37 8.93 -27.07 -31.07
CA GLU A 37 8.72 -25.66 -31.34
C GLU A 37 8.40 -24.93 -30.05
N MET A 38 9.12 -23.84 -29.83
CA MET A 38 8.85 -22.88 -28.76
C MET A 38 7.55 -22.18 -29.12
N PRO A 39 6.43 -22.39 -28.38
CA PRO A 39 5.33 -21.45 -28.48
C PRO A 39 5.83 -20.10 -27.97
N GLU A 40 5.51 -19.09 -28.78
CA GLU A 40 5.74 -17.66 -28.60
C GLU A 40 5.78 -17.21 -27.15
N SER A 41 6.74 -16.32 -26.90
CA SER A 41 6.68 -15.25 -25.91
C SER A 41 5.24 -14.98 -25.48
N SER A 42 4.92 -15.40 -24.25
CA SER A 42 3.70 -14.98 -23.60
C SER A 42 3.82 -13.47 -23.43
N GLU A 43 3.23 -12.75 -24.38
CA GLU A 43 2.85 -11.36 -24.21
C GLU A 43 2.10 -11.30 -22.88
N ILE A 44 2.75 -10.67 -21.91
CA ILE A 44 2.14 -10.34 -20.64
C ILE A 44 1.09 -9.30 -21.00
N SER A 45 -0.11 -9.79 -21.33
CA SER A 45 -1.30 -8.98 -21.54
C SER A 45 -1.54 -8.24 -20.23
N LEU A 46 -0.98 -7.04 -20.16
CA LEU A 46 -1.43 -6.02 -19.24
C LEU A 46 -2.84 -5.68 -19.71
N ASP A 47 -3.79 -6.47 -19.19
CA ASP A 47 -5.20 -6.14 -19.04
C ASP A 47 -5.37 -4.62 -19.04
N GLU A 48 -5.75 -4.10 -20.20
CA GLU A 48 -6.13 -2.71 -20.44
C GLU A 48 -7.54 -2.49 -19.87
N GLY A 49 -7.74 -2.95 -18.64
CA GLY A 49 -8.99 -3.00 -17.90
C GLY A 49 -9.14 -1.83 -16.94
N SER A 50 -8.86 -0.60 -17.38
CA SER A 50 -9.26 0.58 -16.60
C SER A 50 -9.49 1.81 -17.46
N ARG A 51 -10.30 1.66 -18.52
CA ARG A 51 -10.95 2.81 -19.18
C ARG A 51 -12.46 2.59 -19.20
N ARG A 52 -13.11 2.90 -18.08
CA ARG A 52 -14.50 3.32 -18.06
C ARG A 52 -14.56 4.76 -17.54
N ALA A 53 -14.16 5.69 -18.39
CA ALA A 53 -14.69 7.04 -18.34
C ALA A 53 -16.11 6.98 -18.91
N SER A 54 -17.10 6.87 -18.04
CA SER A 54 -18.49 7.11 -18.41
C SER A 54 -18.83 8.55 -18.04
N GLN A 55 -19.06 9.35 -19.08
CA GLN A 55 -19.75 10.63 -19.04
C GLN A 55 -21.07 10.49 -18.25
N ALA A 56 -21.00 10.91 -16.99
CA ALA A 56 -22.09 11.35 -16.12
C ALA A 56 -21.37 12.15 -15.03
N GLY A 57 -21.93 13.27 -14.56
CA GLY A 57 -21.29 14.15 -13.56
C GLY A 57 -21.14 13.52 -12.16
N GLY A 58 -20.63 12.29 -12.07
CA GLY A 58 -20.28 11.62 -10.83
C GLY A 58 -18.84 11.94 -10.43
N ASN A 59 -18.60 11.98 -9.13
CA ASN A 59 -17.28 12.24 -8.57
C ASN A 59 -16.36 11.04 -8.87
N LEU A 60 -15.11 11.28 -9.27
CA LEU A 60 -14.13 10.23 -9.61
C LEU A 60 -14.03 9.17 -8.50
N PHE A 61 -14.21 9.60 -7.26
CA PHE A 61 -14.09 8.77 -6.07
C PHE A 61 -15.35 8.00 -5.68
N ASP A 62 -16.50 8.22 -6.34
CA ASP A 62 -17.74 7.49 -6.04
C ASP A 62 -17.62 5.99 -6.34
N SER A 63 -16.90 5.65 -7.42
CA SER A 63 -16.61 4.25 -7.80
C SER A 63 -15.42 3.63 -7.06
N GLY A 64 -14.63 4.48 -6.40
CA GLY A 64 -13.43 4.13 -5.67
C GLY A 64 -12.18 4.01 -6.53
N VAL A 65 -11.09 4.61 -6.06
CA VAL A 65 -9.78 4.67 -6.71
C VAL A 65 -8.78 3.82 -5.94
N ALA A 66 -7.98 3.01 -6.65
CA ALA A 66 -6.91 2.24 -6.04
C ALA A 66 -5.71 3.16 -5.72
N VAL A 67 -5.30 3.22 -4.46
CA VAL A 67 -4.20 4.06 -3.96
C VAL A 67 -3.23 3.23 -3.13
N LEU A 68 -2.00 3.74 -2.95
CA LEU A 68 -1.07 3.23 -1.95
C LEU A 68 -1.16 4.10 -0.70
N LYS A 69 -1.62 3.52 0.42
CA LYS A 69 -1.62 4.17 1.73
C LYS A 69 -0.26 3.96 2.40
N HIS A 70 0.37 5.07 2.77
CA HIS A 70 1.62 5.07 3.50
C HIS A 70 1.34 5.17 5.00
N GLY A 71 2.02 4.34 5.79
CA GLY A 71 1.89 4.31 7.24
C GLY A 71 3.19 4.67 7.93
N ARG A 72 3.14 4.89 9.25
CA ARG A 72 4.33 5.17 10.07
C ARG A 72 5.42 4.10 9.95
N ARG A 73 5.03 2.83 9.75
CA ARG A 73 5.92 1.67 9.70
C ARG A 73 5.48 0.71 8.59
N GLY A 74 6.47 0.03 8.03
CA GLY A 74 6.26 -1.04 7.05
C GLY A 74 6.06 -0.55 5.62
N ARG A 75 5.69 -1.49 4.75
CA ARG A 75 5.49 -1.23 3.33
C ARG A 75 4.15 -0.53 3.06
N PRO A 76 4.07 0.34 2.03
CA PRO A 76 2.82 0.92 1.58
C PRO A 76 1.77 -0.16 1.29
N LYS A 77 0.50 0.13 1.62
CA LYS A 77 -0.59 -0.84 1.47
C LYS A 77 -1.58 -0.37 0.40
N LYS A 78 -1.86 -1.21 -0.59
CA LYS A 78 -2.93 -0.98 -1.56
C LYS A 78 -4.28 -0.86 -0.85
N ARG A 79 -5.01 0.20 -1.14
CA ARG A 79 -6.34 0.51 -0.61
C ARG A 79 -7.22 1.03 -1.74
N THR A 80 -8.52 0.88 -1.57
CA THR A 80 -9.50 1.60 -2.39
C THR A 80 -9.97 2.79 -1.58
N LEU A 81 -9.75 3.99 -2.11
CA LEU A 81 -10.20 5.27 -1.56
C LEU A 81 -11.48 5.68 -2.28
N PHE A 82 -12.51 6.09 -1.56
CA PHE A 82 -13.79 6.50 -2.13
C PHE A 82 -14.43 7.57 -1.26
N THR A 83 -15.30 8.36 -1.87
CA THR A 83 -16.13 9.36 -1.21
C THR A 83 -17.51 8.77 -0.94
N PHE A 84 -18.14 9.20 0.14
CA PHE A 84 -19.54 8.85 0.42
C PHE A 84 -20.17 9.89 1.35
N GLU A 85 -21.50 9.96 1.33
CA GLU A 85 -22.27 10.77 2.26
C GLU A 85 -22.37 10.04 3.61
N SER A 86 -21.83 10.64 4.67
CA SER A 86 -21.97 10.13 6.04
C SER A 86 -23.07 10.87 6.79
N THR A 87 -23.43 10.42 8.00
CA THR A 87 -24.36 11.14 8.87
C THR A 87 -23.87 12.53 9.27
N GLU A 88 -22.56 12.78 9.12
CA GLU A 88 -21.88 14.01 9.50
C GLU A 88 -21.54 14.90 8.29
N GLY A 89 -22.01 14.54 7.09
CA GLY A 89 -21.66 15.16 5.82
C GLY A 89 -20.74 14.28 4.95
N PRO A 90 -20.24 14.81 3.82
CA PRO A 90 -19.32 14.10 2.94
C PRO A 90 -18.02 13.67 3.65
N ALA A 91 -17.54 12.48 3.31
CA ALA A 91 -16.34 11.91 3.92
C ALA A 91 -15.50 11.09 2.93
N ILE A 92 -14.20 11.01 3.22
CA ILE A 92 -13.28 10.08 2.57
C ILE A 92 -13.26 8.79 3.37
N ALA A 93 -13.43 7.67 2.68
CA ALA A 93 -13.23 6.35 3.24
C ALA A 93 -12.15 5.59 2.48
N TRP A 94 -11.47 4.68 3.17
CA TRP A 94 -10.57 3.75 2.51
C TRP A 94 -10.62 2.35 3.13
N ARG A 95 -10.49 1.34 2.26
CA ARG A 95 -10.57 -0.08 2.63
C ARG A 95 -9.62 -0.94 1.80
N THR A 96 -9.48 -2.21 2.18
CA THR A 96 -8.71 -3.16 1.36
C THR A 96 -9.51 -3.54 0.10
N SER A 97 -8.86 -3.59 -1.06
CA SER A 97 -9.52 -3.73 -2.38
C SER A 97 -10.35 -5.00 -2.57
N LYS A 98 -10.15 -6.04 -1.75
CA LYS A 98 -10.92 -7.30 -1.82
C LYS A 98 -12.38 -7.17 -1.34
N LEU A 99 -12.83 -5.97 -0.96
CA LEU A 99 -14.04 -5.78 -0.13
C LEU A 99 -15.09 -4.86 -0.77
N LEU A 100 -15.08 -4.71 -2.09
CA LEU A 100 -15.91 -3.76 -2.82
C LEU A 100 -17.44 -3.97 -2.68
N ARG A 101 -17.93 -5.06 -2.06
CA ARG A 101 -19.36 -5.47 -2.11
C ARG A 101 -20.22 -5.14 -0.89
N SER A 102 -19.72 -4.41 0.10
CA SER A 102 -20.44 -4.22 1.38
C SER A 102 -20.23 -2.81 1.89
N GLY A 103 -21.27 -2.17 2.45
CA GLY A 103 -21.36 -0.75 2.86
C GLY A 103 -20.33 -0.29 3.91
N PRO A 104 -20.69 0.51 4.94
CA PRO A 104 -19.74 1.10 5.90
C PRO A 104 -18.94 0.08 6.75
N ARG A 105 -19.23 -1.21 6.59
CA ARG A 105 -18.48 -2.35 7.12
C ARG A 105 -18.20 -3.30 5.97
N ASP A 106 -17.02 -3.92 5.98
CA ASP A 106 -16.79 -4.99 5.03
C ASP A 106 -17.63 -6.24 5.38
N ALA A 107 -17.81 -7.15 4.42
CA ALA A 107 -18.54 -8.42 4.61
C ALA A 107 -17.94 -9.32 5.71
N SER A 108 -16.76 -8.97 6.23
CA SER A 108 -16.05 -9.65 7.33
C SER A 108 -16.06 -8.85 8.65
N GLY A 109 -16.83 -7.77 8.74
CA GLY A 109 -16.93 -6.93 9.94
C GLY A 109 -15.74 -6.02 10.24
N ARG A 110 -14.76 -5.87 9.34
CA ARG A 110 -13.62 -4.97 9.54
C ARG A 110 -14.02 -3.52 9.31
N SER A 111 -13.47 -2.66 10.16
CA SER A 111 -13.68 -1.21 10.15
C SER A 111 -13.22 -0.60 8.83
N ILE A 112 -14.13 0.12 8.17
CA ILE A 112 -13.75 1.09 7.15
C ILE A 112 -13.13 2.27 7.87
N GLU A 113 -11.94 2.66 7.42
CA GLU A 113 -11.29 3.85 7.94
C GLU A 113 -11.93 5.05 7.24
N VAL A 114 -12.41 6.02 8.03
CA VAL A 114 -13.13 7.20 7.53
C VAL A 114 -12.44 8.47 8.02
N LEU A 115 -12.52 9.52 7.21
CA LEU A 115 -12.14 10.89 7.52
C LEU A 115 -13.21 11.85 6.96
N PRO A 116 -14.06 12.44 7.82
CA PRO A 116 -15.05 13.43 7.40
C PRO A 116 -14.38 14.67 6.81
N PHE A 117 -14.93 15.25 5.74
CA PHE A 117 -14.37 16.47 5.12
C PHE A 117 -14.30 17.64 6.11
N LYS A 118 -15.34 17.83 6.93
CA LYS A 118 -15.37 18.85 8.00
C LYS A 118 -14.23 18.73 9.02
N SER A 119 -13.57 17.57 9.11
CA SER A 119 -12.46 17.31 10.03
C SER A 119 -11.09 17.53 9.41
N ILE A 120 -11.03 17.80 8.09
CA ILE A 120 -9.81 18.12 7.37
C ILE A 120 -9.37 19.53 7.77
N VAL A 121 -8.14 19.64 8.23
CA VAL A 121 -7.52 20.91 8.64
C VAL A 121 -6.53 21.41 7.59
N ASP A 122 -5.95 20.50 6.80
CA ASP A 122 -5.00 20.85 5.74
C ASP A 122 -4.92 19.74 4.69
N VAL A 123 -4.57 20.13 3.46
CA VAL A 123 -4.33 19.21 2.34
C VAL A 123 -2.98 19.56 1.74
N VAL A 124 -2.00 18.69 1.99
CA VAL A 124 -0.60 18.92 1.64
C VAL A 124 -0.24 18.15 0.37
N GLN A 125 0.20 18.88 -0.65
CA GLN A 125 0.62 18.31 -1.92
C GLN A 125 2.06 17.80 -1.86
N GLY A 126 2.32 16.65 -2.48
CA GLY A 126 3.65 16.08 -2.63
C GLY A 126 4.16 15.32 -1.41
N CYS A 127 5.46 15.05 -1.37
CA CYS A 127 6.11 14.25 -0.34
C CYS A 127 6.58 15.10 0.83
N GLN A 128 5.68 15.87 1.45
CA GLN A 128 6.07 16.82 2.50
C GLN A 128 6.09 16.22 3.91
N THR A 129 5.23 15.24 4.19
CA THR A 129 5.19 14.60 5.50
C THR A 129 6.38 13.68 5.70
N ASN A 130 6.81 13.50 6.95
CA ASN A 130 7.90 12.59 7.28
C ASN A 130 7.65 11.14 6.81
N ILE A 131 6.39 10.74 6.67
CA ILE A 131 6.01 9.42 6.16
C ILE A 131 6.30 9.34 4.66
N LEU A 132 5.80 10.29 3.87
CA LEU A 132 6.00 10.30 2.41
C LEU A 132 7.45 10.57 2.03
N LYS A 133 8.14 11.49 2.72
CA LYS A 133 9.59 11.73 2.52
C LYS A 133 10.44 10.45 2.61
N ARG A 134 10.05 9.50 3.46
CA ARG A 134 10.78 8.23 3.61
C ARG A 134 10.34 7.14 2.66
N SER A 135 9.07 7.11 2.28
CA SER A 135 8.45 5.95 1.65
C SER A 135 8.02 6.16 0.19
N ALA A 136 8.02 7.40 -0.28
CA ALA A 136 7.61 7.78 -1.63
C ALA A 136 8.48 8.92 -2.21
N ALA A 137 9.71 9.10 -1.71
CA ALA A 137 10.60 10.18 -2.16
C ALA A 137 10.70 10.25 -3.70
N GLY A 138 10.55 11.46 -4.26
CA GLY A 138 10.60 11.70 -5.70
C GLY A 138 9.28 11.48 -6.45
N LYS A 139 8.17 11.22 -5.75
CA LYS A 139 6.82 11.04 -6.32
C LYS A 139 5.87 12.20 -5.99
N ASP A 140 6.39 13.41 -5.94
CA ASP A 140 5.66 14.61 -5.51
C ASP A 140 4.45 14.95 -6.39
N ASP A 141 4.44 14.49 -7.64
CA ASP A 141 3.36 14.69 -8.59
C ASP A 141 2.12 13.82 -8.31
N VAL A 142 2.30 12.67 -7.66
CA VAL A 142 1.23 11.70 -7.36
C VAL A 142 0.97 11.51 -5.87
N CYS A 143 1.83 12.04 -4.99
CA CYS A 143 1.67 11.98 -3.55
C CYS A 143 0.89 13.18 -2.99
N MET A 144 0.14 12.93 -1.92
CA MET A 144 -0.46 13.95 -1.08
C MET A 144 -0.78 13.42 0.31
N SER A 145 -0.99 14.34 1.26
CA SER A 145 -1.43 14.06 2.61
C SER A 145 -2.68 14.86 2.95
N ILE A 146 -3.73 14.16 3.37
CA ILE A 146 -4.93 14.79 3.91
C ILE A 146 -4.81 14.78 5.42
N VAL A 147 -4.68 15.96 6.01
CA VAL A 147 -4.48 16.14 7.45
C VAL A 147 -5.82 16.48 8.06
N GLY A 148 -6.33 15.61 8.93
CA GLY A 148 -7.49 15.91 9.75
C GLY A 148 -7.16 16.00 11.23
N VAL A 149 -8.13 16.44 12.02
CA VAL A 149 -7.98 16.66 13.48
C VAL A 149 -7.48 15.42 14.21
N SER A 150 -8.02 14.23 13.88
CA SER A 150 -7.70 12.98 14.59
C SER A 150 -6.64 12.13 13.89
N ARG A 151 -6.40 12.36 12.59
CA ARG A 151 -5.52 11.51 11.79
C ARG A 151 -5.07 12.18 10.48
N THR A 152 -3.94 11.70 9.98
CA THR A 152 -3.44 12.02 8.63
C THR A 152 -3.55 10.80 7.73
N LEU A 153 -3.98 11.03 6.49
CA LEU A 153 -4.00 10.06 5.41
C LEU A 153 -2.90 10.42 4.40
N ASP A 154 -1.79 9.68 4.44
CA ASP A 154 -0.70 9.80 3.46
C ASP A 154 -0.91 8.80 2.32
N VAL A 155 -1.02 9.28 1.08
CA VAL A 155 -1.32 8.44 -0.09
C VAL A 155 -0.48 8.78 -1.32
N GLU A 156 -0.23 7.76 -2.12
CA GLU A 156 0.25 7.84 -3.50
C GLU A 156 -0.92 7.40 -4.42
N LEU A 157 -1.31 8.28 -5.34
CA LEU A 157 -2.39 8.07 -6.31
C LEU A 157 -1.86 7.53 -7.65
N PRO A 158 -2.72 6.95 -8.51
CA PRO A 158 -2.28 6.38 -9.79
C PRO A 158 -1.71 7.42 -10.76
N SER A 159 -2.23 8.64 -10.71
CA SER A 159 -1.81 9.73 -11.57
C SER A 159 -1.87 11.09 -10.89
N LYS A 160 -1.14 12.06 -11.47
CA LYS A 160 -1.22 13.47 -11.07
C LYS A 160 -2.65 14.00 -11.14
N LEU A 161 -3.41 13.59 -12.17
CA LEU A 161 -4.79 14.02 -12.37
C LEU A 161 -5.68 13.55 -11.21
N ASP A 162 -5.54 12.29 -10.77
CA ASP A 162 -6.31 11.76 -9.64
C ASP A 162 -5.98 12.52 -8.35
N ARG A 163 -4.70 12.86 -8.14
CA ARG A 163 -4.23 13.67 -6.99
C ARG A 163 -4.86 15.06 -7.02
N ASP A 164 -4.83 15.72 -8.17
CA ASP A 164 -5.38 17.06 -8.36
C ASP A 164 -6.92 17.06 -8.18
N HIS A 165 -7.62 16.00 -8.60
CA HIS A 165 -9.05 15.81 -8.34
C HIS A 165 -9.34 15.62 -6.84
N LEU A 166 -8.60 14.74 -6.15
CA LEU A 166 -8.78 14.55 -4.70
C LEU A 166 -8.54 15.84 -3.92
N MET A 167 -7.61 16.66 -4.38
CA MET A 167 -7.30 17.96 -3.78
C MET A 167 -8.44 18.98 -3.95
N GLN A 168 -9.19 18.93 -5.06
CA GLN A 168 -10.37 19.79 -5.26
C GLN A 168 -11.54 19.36 -4.37
N GLU A 169 -11.71 18.05 -4.18
CA GLU A 169 -12.78 17.48 -3.35
C GLU A 169 -12.54 17.67 -1.84
N ALA A 170 -11.28 17.65 -1.40
CA ALA A 170 -10.92 17.70 0.02
C ALA A 170 -10.73 19.13 0.58
N ARG A 171 -11.02 20.17 -0.21
CA ARG A 171 -10.88 21.59 0.16
C ARG A 171 -12.23 22.24 0.39
#